data_AF-A0A7S2PEQ3-F1
#
_entry.id   AF-A0A7S2PEQ3-F1
#
_cell.length_a   1.000
_cell.length_b   1.000
_cell.length_c   1.000
_cell.angle_alpha   90.00
_cell.angle_beta   90.00
_cell.angle_gamma   90.00
#
_symmetry.space_group_name_H-M   'P 1'
#
loop_
_entity.id
_entity.type
_entity.pdbx_description
1 polymer ?
#
loop_
_entity_poly.entity_id
_entity_poly.type
_entity_poly.pdbx_seq_one_letter_code
_entity_poly.pdbx_strand_id
1 'polypeptide(L)'
;KATSQELVQLSSKKIKPNPEFDAIVQKVYPGALTNHDLITKATSKLESKGFTTSNTLLATSLCCDELARQLEMEFGSIFGKNFNLGGLAGFPFAGNTGFSAMSAHIPDDGCCLLVYGPHVGITADGTVGKVERAGIRKADSCCGSAIAASNYVQGITSGTIGVSMNVQSFTDFQQGVVQELILPHGKALEDASSRMEQLPRSLYESQDLLMLEIVKKGSAGIKSGGLVMLGGIQINTRPATLDYFLPMRFDYLDKEGNLVESMELVAANGC
;
A
#
# COMPACT_ATOMS: atom_id res chain seq x y z
N LYS A 1 -11.95 15.55 -23.56
CA LYS A 1 -11.01 14.73 -22.75
C LYS A 1 -11.87 13.69 -22.05
N ALA A 2 -11.48 12.41 -22.08
CA ALA A 2 -12.23 11.38 -21.40
C ALA A 2 -12.29 11.67 -19.89
N THR A 3 -13.41 11.39 -19.24
CA THR A 3 -13.55 11.54 -17.78
C THR A 3 -12.73 10.46 -17.06
N SER A 4 -12.39 10.67 -15.77
CA SER A 4 -11.64 9.66 -14.99
C SER A 4 -12.40 8.32 -14.96
N GLN A 5 -13.73 8.37 -14.96
CA GLN A 5 -14.59 7.18 -15.03
C GLN A 5 -14.46 6.41 -16.36
N GLU A 6 -14.33 7.11 -17.49
CA GLU A 6 -14.09 6.48 -18.80
C GLU A 6 -12.72 5.82 -18.88
N LEU A 7 -11.69 6.39 -18.23
CA LEU A 7 -10.34 5.83 -18.18
C LEU A 7 -10.25 4.56 -17.31
N VAL A 8 -10.96 4.52 -16.18
CA VAL A 8 -11.06 3.33 -15.32
C VAL A 8 -11.70 2.16 -16.08
N GLN A 9 -12.74 2.42 -16.88
CA GLN A 9 -13.39 1.39 -17.70
C GLN A 9 -12.48 0.83 -18.81
N LEU A 10 -11.54 1.63 -19.33
CA LEU A 10 -10.63 1.22 -20.40
C LEU A 10 -9.42 0.41 -19.89
N SER A 11 -9.03 0.59 -18.62
CA SER A 11 -7.83 -0.02 -18.00
C SER A 11 -8.06 -1.44 -17.47
N SER A 12 -9.29 -1.77 -17.05
CA SER A 12 -9.61 -3.09 -16.53
C SER A 12 -9.71 -4.12 -17.66
N LYS A 13 -8.81 -5.11 -17.70
CA LYS A 13 -9.14 -6.40 -18.33
C LYS A 13 -10.49 -6.83 -17.75
N LYS A 14 -11.44 -7.28 -18.59
CA LYS A 14 -12.79 -7.74 -18.20
C LYS A 14 -12.75 -8.99 -17.31
N ILE A 15 -12.14 -8.88 -16.13
CA ILE A 15 -12.17 -9.88 -15.08
C ILE A 15 -13.52 -9.72 -14.40
N LYS A 16 -14.32 -10.79 -14.37
CA LYS A 16 -15.64 -10.77 -13.76
C LYS A 16 -15.50 -10.83 -12.24
N PRO A 17 -16.36 -10.12 -11.47
CA PRO A 17 -16.45 -10.31 -10.03
C PRO A 17 -16.70 -11.78 -9.68
N ASN A 18 -16.08 -12.24 -8.59
CA ASN A 18 -16.28 -13.58 -8.04
C ASN A 18 -16.82 -13.46 -6.60
N PRO A 19 -18.15 -13.61 -6.38
CA PRO A 19 -18.76 -13.44 -5.07
C PRO A 19 -18.23 -14.39 -3.99
N GLU A 20 -17.86 -15.62 -4.36
CA GLU A 20 -17.32 -16.60 -3.40
C GLU A 20 -15.95 -16.16 -2.89
N PHE A 21 -15.10 -15.67 -3.79
CA PHE A 21 -13.78 -15.18 -3.43
C PHE A 21 -13.86 -13.84 -2.70
N ASP A 22 -14.79 -12.96 -3.08
CA ASP A 22 -15.07 -11.73 -2.35
C ASP A 22 -15.42 -12.03 -0.88
N ALA A 23 -16.26 -13.04 -0.62
CA ALA A 23 -16.58 -13.44 0.74
C ALA A 23 -15.35 -13.92 1.54
N ILE A 24 -14.38 -14.58 0.90
CA ILE A 24 -13.09 -14.95 1.53
C ILE A 24 -12.32 -13.69 1.91
N VAL A 25 -12.18 -12.73 0.99
CA VAL A 25 -11.47 -11.49 1.24
C VAL A 25 -12.17 -10.68 2.34
N GLN A 26 -13.49 -10.54 2.29
CA GLN A 26 -14.26 -9.81 3.31
C GLN A 26 -14.19 -10.47 4.69
N LYS A 27 -14.05 -11.80 4.77
CA LYS A 27 -13.88 -12.50 6.05
C LYS A 27 -12.54 -12.14 6.72
N VAL A 28 -11.47 -12.00 5.94
CA VAL A 28 -10.12 -11.73 6.45
C VAL A 28 -9.86 -10.22 6.62
N TYR A 29 -10.29 -9.44 5.63
CA TYR A 29 -10.13 -8.00 5.55
C TYR A 29 -11.49 -7.32 5.30
N PRO A 30 -12.38 -7.27 6.31
CA PRO A 30 -13.66 -6.59 6.19
C PRO A 30 -13.48 -5.14 5.73
N GLY A 31 -14.20 -4.73 4.68
CA GLY A 31 -14.08 -3.40 4.09
C GLY A 31 -13.04 -3.29 2.97
N ALA A 32 -12.37 -4.38 2.60
CA ALA A 32 -11.55 -4.39 1.39
C ALA A 32 -12.40 -4.07 0.16
N LEU A 33 -11.85 -3.28 -0.74
CA LEU A 33 -12.45 -2.91 -2.01
C LEU A 33 -11.69 -3.60 -3.14
N THR A 34 -12.36 -3.97 -4.22
CA THR A 34 -11.64 -4.30 -5.46
C THR A 34 -10.82 -3.08 -5.90
N ASN A 35 -9.70 -3.26 -6.61
CA ASN A 35 -8.95 -2.10 -7.12
C ASN A 35 -9.84 -1.18 -7.97
N HIS A 36 -10.77 -1.75 -8.75
CA HIS A 36 -11.73 -0.98 -9.54
C HIS A 36 -12.61 -0.08 -8.66
N ASP A 37 -13.19 -0.62 -7.59
CA ASP A 37 -14.05 0.14 -6.67
C ASP A 37 -13.23 1.17 -5.88
N LEU A 38 -12.02 0.80 -5.43
CA LEU A 38 -11.08 1.70 -4.76
C LEU A 38 -10.81 2.92 -5.62
N ILE A 39 -10.37 2.69 -6.87
CA ILE A 39 -9.96 3.75 -7.77
C ILE A 39 -11.16 4.62 -8.12
N THR A 40 -12.30 4.02 -8.47
CA THR A 40 -13.53 4.77 -8.79
C THR A 40 -13.94 5.71 -7.66
N LYS A 41 -13.96 5.20 -6.41
CA LYS A 41 -14.31 6.00 -5.23
C LYS A 41 -13.25 7.06 -4.92
N ALA A 42 -11.97 6.69 -4.96
CA ALA A 42 -10.86 7.59 -4.69
C ALA A 42 -10.85 8.74 -5.71
N THR A 43 -10.91 8.46 -7.01
CA THR A 43 -10.89 9.51 -8.04
C THR A 43 -12.08 10.43 -7.96
N SER A 44 -13.28 9.91 -7.66
CA SER A 44 -14.47 10.75 -7.49
C SER A 44 -14.32 11.74 -6.32
N LYS A 45 -13.71 11.32 -5.21
CA LYS A 45 -13.41 12.21 -4.07
C LYS A 45 -12.24 13.17 -4.36
N LEU A 46 -11.23 12.73 -5.10
CA LEU A 46 -10.11 13.58 -5.53
C LEU A 46 -10.60 14.72 -6.44
N GLU A 47 -11.50 14.43 -7.38
CA GLU A 47 -12.09 15.43 -8.27
C GLU A 47 -12.80 16.56 -7.51
N SER A 48 -13.50 16.24 -6.41
CA SER A 48 -14.15 17.26 -5.57
C SER A 48 -13.15 18.14 -4.80
N LYS A 49 -11.88 17.73 -4.72
CA LYS A 49 -10.75 18.49 -4.18
C LYS A 49 -9.91 19.20 -5.24
N GLY A 50 -10.31 19.15 -6.50
CA GLY A 50 -9.60 19.84 -7.60
C GLY A 50 -8.43 19.03 -8.19
N PHE A 51 -8.33 17.74 -7.85
CA PHE A 51 -7.37 16.84 -8.50
C PHE A 51 -7.91 16.45 -9.87
N THR A 52 -7.07 16.61 -10.88
CA THR A 52 -7.35 16.27 -12.28
C THR A 52 -6.20 15.45 -12.84
N THR A 53 -6.45 14.79 -13.97
CA THR A 53 -5.41 14.03 -14.69
C THR A 53 -4.23 14.90 -15.15
N SER A 54 -4.41 16.22 -15.30
CA SER A 54 -3.36 17.13 -15.77
C SER A 54 -2.58 17.85 -14.69
N ASN A 55 -3.08 17.91 -13.45
CA ASN A 55 -2.43 18.63 -12.35
C ASN A 55 -2.03 17.72 -11.17
N THR A 56 -2.25 16.40 -11.28
CA THR A 56 -1.94 15.46 -10.20
C THR A 56 -0.70 14.65 -10.54
N LEU A 57 0.31 14.68 -9.66
CA LEU A 57 1.38 13.70 -9.67
C LEU A 57 0.98 12.49 -8.83
N LEU A 58 1.11 11.29 -9.39
CA LEU A 58 0.99 10.04 -8.65
C LEU A 58 2.34 9.67 -8.02
N ALA A 59 2.33 9.35 -6.74
CA ALA A 59 3.45 8.77 -6.01
C ALA A 59 3.00 7.47 -5.34
N THR A 60 3.87 6.46 -5.31
CA THR A 60 3.56 5.17 -4.69
C THR A 60 4.66 4.73 -3.73
N SER A 61 4.28 4.11 -2.62
CA SER A 61 5.21 3.36 -1.76
C SER A 61 4.66 1.96 -1.55
N LEU A 62 5.00 1.07 -2.48
CA LEU A 62 4.53 -0.32 -2.55
C LEU A 62 5.72 -1.28 -2.67
N CYS A 63 5.47 -2.57 -2.48
CA CYS A 63 6.51 -3.60 -2.49
C CYS A 63 7.20 -3.73 -3.86
N CYS A 64 8.47 -4.15 -3.86
CA CYS A 64 9.20 -4.51 -5.08
C CYS A 64 8.62 -5.73 -5.82
N ASP A 65 7.77 -6.52 -5.17
CA ASP A 65 7.09 -7.68 -5.75
C ASP A 65 6.30 -7.30 -7.01
N GLU A 66 6.39 -8.08 -8.08
CA GLU A 66 5.75 -7.78 -9.36
C GLU A 66 4.22 -7.69 -9.27
N LEU A 67 3.61 -8.33 -8.26
CA LEU A 67 2.17 -8.25 -8.02
C LEU A 67 1.72 -6.86 -7.57
N ALA A 68 2.61 -6.08 -6.94
CA ALA A 68 2.29 -4.71 -6.53
C ALA A 68 2.06 -3.77 -7.73
N ARG A 69 2.60 -4.12 -8.90
CA ARG A 69 2.53 -3.29 -10.12
C ARG A 69 1.11 -3.10 -10.63
N GLN A 70 0.19 -4.02 -10.36
CA GLN A 70 -1.19 -3.94 -10.86
C GLN A 70 -1.90 -2.67 -10.36
N LEU A 71 -1.79 -2.37 -9.06
CA LEU A 71 -2.38 -1.16 -8.47
C LEU A 71 -1.76 0.12 -9.04
N GLU A 72 -0.44 0.12 -9.26
CA GLU A 72 0.28 1.26 -9.86
C GLU A 72 -0.17 1.50 -11.31
N MET A 73 -0.33 0.43 -12.10
CA MET A 73 -0.81 0.53 -13.48
C MET A 73 -2.23 1.08 -13.54
N GLU A 74 -3.11 0.65 -12.64
CA GLU A 74 -4.50 1.11 -12.64
C GLU A 74 -4.63 2.58 -12.25
N PHE A 75 -3.96 3.04 -11.18
CA PHE A 75 -3.90 4.49 -10.88
C PHE A 75 -3.15 5.28 -11.96
N GLY A 76 -2.08 4.71 -12.50
CA GLY A 76 -1.26 5.34 -13.53
C GLY A 76 -1.98 5.50 -14.88
N SER A 77 -3.01 4.68 -15.13
CA SER A 77 -3.90 4.87 -16.30
C SER A 77 -4.72 6.17 -16.24
N ILE A 78 -4.80 6.80 -15.06
CA ILE A 78 -5.55 8.04 -14.81
C ILE A 78 -4.58 9.22 -14.62
N PHE A 79 -3.60 9.06 -13.74
CA PHE A 79 -2.69 10.14 -13.33
C PHE A 79 -1.32 10.11 -14.02
N GLY A 80 -1.10 9.16 -14.93
CA GLY A 80 0.17 8.99 -15.62
C GLY A 80 1.21 8.22 -14.81
N LYS A 81 2.49 8.35 -15.20
CA LYS A 81 3.59 7.61 -14.55
C LYS A 81 3.74 8.07 -13.09
N ASN A 82 3.97 7.10 -12.21
CA ASN A 82 4.16 7.35 -10.78
C ASN A 82 5.63 7.60 -10.41
N PHE A 83 5.83 8.37 -9.35
CA PHE A 83 7.09 8.43 -8.62
C PHE A 83 7.14 7.28 -7.60
N ASN A 84 8.19 6.45 -7.61
CA ASN A 84 8.34 5.32 -6.70
C ASN A 84 9.13 5.72 -5.44
N LEU A 85 8.46 5.73 -4.29
CA LEU A 85 9.05 5.96 -2.96
C LEU A 85 9.33 4.66 -2.20
N GLY A 86 8.74 3.55 -2.65
CA GLY A 86 8.71 2.28 -1.93
C GLY A 86 10.01 1.46 -1.99
N GLY A 87 9.88 0.20 -1.60
CA GLY A 87 10.90 -0.83 -1.67
C GLY A 87 10.41 -2.11 -0.97
N LEU A 88 11.28 -2.91 -0.37
CA LEU A 88 10.89 -4.17 0.27
C LEU A 88 9.74 -3.98 1.28
N ALA A 89 8.75 -4.88 1.21
CA ALA A 89 7.51 -4.86 1.99
C ALA A 89 6.62 -3.59 1.84
N GLY A 90 6.99 -2.62 1.00
CA GLY A 90 6.23 -1.38 0.79
C GLY A 90 6.68 -0.18 1.62
N PHE A 91 7.76 -0.31 2.40
CA PHE A 91 8.28 0.83 3.17
C PHE A 91 8.82 1.94 2.25
N PRO A 92 8.65 3.23 2.64
CA PRO A 92 9.09 4.38 1.86
C PRO A 92 10.61 4.61 1.94
N PHE A 93 11.38 3.66 1.40
CA PHE A 93 12.84 3.66 1.47
C PHE A 93 13.52 4.82 0.71
N ALA A 94 12.82 5.47 -0.22
CA ALA A 94 13.34 6.69 -0.82
C ALA A 94 13.47 7.84 0.20
N GLY A 95 12.74 7.77 1.32
CA GLY A 95 12.87 8.66 2.47
C GLY A 95 12.60 10.13 2.17
N ASN A 96 13.12 11.02 3.04
CA ASN A 96 12.95 12.47 2.89
C ASN A 96 13.50 12.99 1.57
N THR A 97 14.65 12.49 1.12
CA THR A 97 15.27 12.91 -0.16
C THR A 97 14.38 12.52 -1.35
N GLY A 98 13.86 11.30 -1.37
CA GLY A 98 12.93 10.85 -2.40
C GLY A 98 11.63 11.64 -2.39
N PHE A 99 11.08 11.91 -1.21
CA PHE A 99 9.88 12.74 -1.08
C PHE A 99 10.13 14.18 -1.57
N SER A 100 11.25 14.80 -1.22
CA SER A 100 11.61 16.13 -1.73
C SER A 100 11.78 16.16 -3.25
N ALA A 101 12.38 15.12 -3.83
CA ALA A 101 12.50 14.99 -5.28
C ALA A 101 11.13 14.82 -5.96
N MET A 102 10.26 14.00 -5.38
CA MET A 102 8.87 13.83 -5.83
C MET A 102 8.11 15.17 -5.78
N SER A 103 8.20 15.89 -4.67
CA SER A 103 7.53 17.18 -4.48
C SER A 103 7.96 18.25 -5.48
N ALA A 104 9.22 18.20 -5.94
CA ALA A 104 9.72 19.08 -6.99
C ALA A 104 9.14 18.77 -8.38
N HIS A 105 8.58 17.57 -8.58
CA HIS A 105 7.95 17.15 -9.84
C HIS A 105 6.43 17.33 -9.86
N ILE A 106 5.83 17.75 -8.75
CA ILE A 106 4.40 18.11 -8.72
C ILE A 106 4.20 19.29 -9.68
N PRO A 107 3.18 19.26 -10.57
CA PRO A 107 2.86 20.38 -11.45
C PRO A 107 2.75 21.71 -10.71
N ASP A 108 3.01 22.82 -11.40
CA ASP A 108 2.84 24.15 -10.82
C ASP A 108 1.39 24.32 -10.31
N ASP A 109 1.25 24.72 -9.05
CA ASP A 109 -0.04 24.77 -8.33
C ASP A 109 -0.86 23.46 -8.35
N GLY A 110 -0.20 22.33 -8.60
CA GLY A 110 -0.81 21.02 -8.70
C GLY A 110 -0.97 20.31 -7.37
N CYS A 111 -1.41 19.05 -7.47
CA CYS A 111 -1.70 18.16 -6.36
C CYS A 111 -0.82 16.91 -6.42
N CYS A 112 -0.67 16.22 -5.30
CA CYS A 112 -0.04 14.89 -5.26
C CYS A 112 -1.00 13.86 -4.68
N LEU A 113 -1.14 12.70 -5.34
CA LEU A 113 -1.76 11.51 -4.77
C LEU A 113 -0.66 10.54 -4.37
N LEU A 114 -0.56 10.23 -3.07
CA LEU A 114 0.39 9.28 -2.51
C LEU A 114 -0.34 8.00 -2.07
N VAL A 115 -0.10 6.89 -2.79
CA VAL A 115 -0.68 5.57 -2.49
C VAL A 115 0.37 4.67 -1.86
N TYR A 116 0.11 4.10 -0.68
CA TYR A 116 1.12 3.30 0.02
C TYR A 116 0.53 2.20 0.87
N GLY A 117 1.36 1.21 1.17
CA GLY A 117 0.96 0.11 2.04
C GLY A 117 1.77 -1.17 1.83
N PRO A 118 1.64 -2.12 2.77
CA PRO A 118 2.15 -3.46 2.58
C PRO A 118 1.20 -4.24 1.67
N HIS A 119 1.62 -5.45 1.32
CA HIS A 119 0.78 -6.34 0.55
C HIS A 119 0.78 -7.76 1.10
N VAL A 120 -0.28 -8.50 0.82
CA VAL A 120 -0.47 -9.90 1.22
C VAL A 120 -1.12 -10.68 0.09
N GLY A 121 -0.70 -11.93 -0.09
CA GLY A 121 -1.35 -12.85 -1.02
C GLY A 121 -2.51 -13.60 -0.37
N ILE A 122 -3.58 -13.84 -1.11
CA ILE A 122 -4.61 -14.81 -0.77
C ILE A 122 -4.79 -15.76 -1.95
N THR A 123 -4.53 -17.06 -1.72
CA THR A 123 -4.73 -18.10 -2.74
C THR A 123 -6.22 -18.42 -2.97
N ALA A 124 -6.55 -19.13 -4.05
CA ALA A 124 -7.95 -19.47 -4.38
C ALA A 124 -8.69 -20.28 -3.30
N ASP A 125 -7.96 -21.04 -2.47
CA ASP A 125 -8.54 -21.80 -1.36
C ASP A 125 -8.69 -20.98 -0.06
N GLY A 126 -8.28 -19.70 -0.09
CA GLY A 126 -8.33 -18.79 1.04
C GLY A 126 -7.09 -18.79 1.93
N THR A 127 -6.01 -19.51 1.58
CA THR A 127 -4.76 -19.44 2.34
C THR A 127 -4.13 -18.05 2.23
N VAL A 128 -3.97 -17.38 3.38
CA VAL A 128 -3.37 -16.04 3.52
C VAL A 128 -1.85 -16.13 3.65
N GLY A 129 -1.13 -15.17 3.05
CA GLY A 129 0.33 -15.12 3.02
C GLY A 129 0.95 -15.86 1.83
N LYS A 130 0.11 -16.36 0.91
CA LYS A 130 0.53 -17.04 -0.32
C LYS A 130 -0.31 -16.63 -1.50
N VAL A 131 0.22 -16.79 -2.71
CA VAL A 131 -0.50 -16.50 -3.95
C VAL A 131 -0.01 -17.37 -5.09
N GLU A 132 -0.92 -17.77 -5.97
CA GLU A 132 -0.59 -18.43 -7.24
C GLU A 132 -0.01 -17.40 -8.22
N ARG A 133 1.13 -17.71 -8.84
CA ARG A 133 1.81 -16.83 -9.80
C ARG A 133 1.81 -17.43 -11.21
N ALA A 134 1.73 -16.58 -12.22
CA ALA A 134 1.74 -17.03 -13.61
C ALA A 134 3.04 -17.80 -13.93
N GLY A 135 2.92 -19.03 -14.42
CA GLY A 135 4.07 -19.87 -14.77
C GLY A 135 4.72 -20.61 -13.59
N ILE A 136 4.21 -20.47 -12.36
CA ILE A 136 4.72 -21.18 -11.18
C ILE A 136 3.71 -22.23 -10.73
N ARG A 137 4.17 -23.48 -10.52
CA ARG A 137 3.29 -24.60 -10.16
C ARG A 137 2.77 -24.58 -8.72
N LYS A 138 3.53 -24.00 -7.79
CA LYS A 138 3.18 -23.94 -6.37
C LYS A 138 2.91 -22.49 -5.98
N ALA A 139 1.94 -22.28 -5.09
CA ALA A 139 1.73 -20.97 -4.51
C ALA A 139 2.95 -20.57 -3.65
N ASP A 140 3.43 -19.36 -3.87
CA ASP A 140 4.62 -18.81 -3.23
C ASP A 140 4.24 -17.80 -2.14
N SER A 141 5.18 -17.54 -1.22
CA SER A 141 5.03 -16.56 -0.15
C SER A 141 4.75 -15.15 -0.70
N CYS A 142 3.80 -14.44 -0.07
CA CYS A 142 3.43 -13.07 -0.45
C CYS A 142 2.87 -12.32 0.78
N CYS A 143 3.55 -11.31 1.32
CA CYS A 143 4.84 -10.72 0.93
C CYS A 143 6.05 -11.50 1.45
N GLY A 144 7.01 -11.86 0.58
CA GLY A 144 8.21 -12.60 0.98
C GLY A 144 9.08 -11.88 2.01
N SER A 145 9.33 -10.58 1.81
CA SER A 145 10.11 -9.73 2.74
C SER A 145 9.43 -9.62 4.12
N ALA A 146 8.12 -9.40 4.13
CA ALA A 146 7.32 -9.35 5.35
C ALA A 146 7.38 -10.66 6.14
N ILE A 147 7.21 -11.80 5.45
CA ILE A 147 7.23 -13.12 6.08
C ILE A 147 8.62 -13.43 6.64
N ALA A 148 9.69 -13.08 5.91
CA ALA A 148 11.06 -13.22 6.41
C ALA A 148 11.30 -12.38 7.68
N ALA A 149 10.80 -11.14 7.72
CA ALA A 149 10.86 -10.30 8.91
C ALA A 149 9.99 -10.84 10.06
N SER A 150 8.81 -11.38 9.76
CA SER A 150 7.94 -12.02 10.76
C SER A 150 8.58 -13.25 11.40
N ASN A 151 9.30 -14.06 10.60
CA ASN A 151 10.04 -15.22 11.08
C ASN A 151 11.24 -14.79 11.95
N TYR A 152 11.92 -13.71 11.57
CA TYR A 152 12.97 -13.12 12.40
C TYR A 152 12.42 -12.68 13.78
N VAL A 153 11.30 -11.97 13.81
CA VAL A 153 10.64 -11.60 15.08
C VAL A 153 10.25 -12.82 15.90
N GLN A 154 9.65 -13.85 15.27
CA GLN A 154 9.31 -15.10 15.96
C GLN A 154 10.53 -15.79 16.55
N GLY A 155 11.64 -15.78 15.82
CA GLY A 155 12.89 -16.35 16.30
C GLY A 155 13.43 -15.62 17.53
N ILE A 156 13.32 -14.29 17.57
CA ILE A 156 13.69 -13.48 18.73
C ILE A 156 12.77 -13.79 19.91
N THR A 157 11.44 -13.75 19.71
CA THR A 157 10.48 -13.94 20.81
C THR A 157 10.54 -15.36 21.40
N SER A 158 10.85 -16.36 20.58
CA SER A 158 11.07 -17.75 21.03
C SER A 158 12.46 -17.99 21.64
N GLY A 159 13.38 -17.01 21.59
CA GLY A 159 14.76 -17.15 22.07
C GLY A 159 15.63 -18.05 21.21
N THR A 160 15.22 -18.38 19.99
CA THR A 160 15.99 -19.23 19.06
C THR A 160 17.05 -18.47 18.28
N ILE A 161 16.90 -17.15 18.15
CA ILE A 161 17.92 -16.25 17.62
C ILE A 161 18.10 -15.03 18.52
N GLY A 162 19.33 -14.51 18.61
CA GLY A 162 19.61 -13.24 19.27
C GLY A 162 19.18 -12.05 18.40
N VAL A 163 18.88 -10.92 19.03
CA VAL A 163 18.63 -9.66 18.32
C VAL A 163 19.93 -9.20 17.66
N SER A 164 19.91 -9.02 16.34
CA SER A 164 20.98 -8.39 15.58
C SER A 164 20.48 -7.05 15.04
N MET A 165 21.02 -5.94 15.54
CA MET A 165 20.70 -4.58 15.08
C MET A 165 21.70 -4.09 14.01
N ASN A 166 22.38 -5.00 13.32
CA ASN A 166 23.38 -4.64 12.33
C ASN A 166 22.71 -4.25 11.00
N VAL A 167 22.09 -3.06 10.93
CA VAL A 167 21.64 -2.42 9.67
C VAL A 167 22.83 -1.87 8.87
N GLN A 168 23.90 -2.65 8.75
CA GLN A 168 25.20 -2.19 8.26
C GLN A 168 25.61 -2.84 6.93
N SER A 169 24.81 -3.77 6.42
CA SER A 169 25.05 -4.37 5.10
C SER A 169 24.30 -3.61 4.02
N PHE A 170 25.02 -2.80 3.23
CA PHE A 170 24.43 -2.11 2.07
C PHE A 170 23.84 -3.08 1.03
N THR A 171 24.27 -4.35 1.01
CA THR A 171 23.77 -5.35 0.05
C THR A 171 22.41 -5.92 0.42
N ASP A 172 21.95 -5.78 1.67
CA ASP A 172 20.64 -6.26 2.15
C ASP A 172 19.98 -5.27 3.12
N PHE A 173 20.30 -3.97 2.93
CA PHE A 173 19.93 -2.90 3.85
C PHE A 173 18.42 -2.82 4.08
N GLN A 174 17.63 -2.88 3.00
CA GLN A 174 16.17 -2.77 3.11
C GLN A 174 15.59 -3.88 3.97
N GLN A 175 16.03 -5.13 3.81
CA GLN A 175 15.48 -6.25 4.58
C GLN A 175 15.84 -6.13 6.07
N GLY A 176 17.05 -5.67 6.39
CA GLY A 176 17.45 -5.37 7.77
C GLY A 176 16.55 -4.30 8.40
N VAL A 177 16.23 -3.23 7.67
CA VAL A 177 15.30 -2.20 8.16
C VAL A 177 13.87 -2.75 8.30
N VAL A 178 13.39 -3.58 7.37
CA VAL A 178 12.06 -4.24 7.51
C VAL A 178 12.02 -5.08 8.79
N GLN A 179 13.09 -5.84 9.08
CA GLN A 179 13.22 -6.63 10.30
C GLN A 179 13.14 -5.78 11.57
N GLU A 180 13.77 -4.60 11.59
CA GLU A 180 13.69 -3.69 12.74
C GLU A 180 12.31 -3.06 12.90
N LEU A 181 11.71 -2.59 11.80
CA LEU A 181 10.41 -1.92 11.82
C LEU A 181 9.24 -2.83 12.20
N ILE A 182 9.43 -4.15 12.15
CA ILE A 182 8.42 -5.12 12.61
C ILE A 182 8.61 -5.53 14.08
N LEU A 183 9.78 -5.27 14.71
CA LEU A 183 10.06 -5.67 16.10
C LEU A 183 8.99 -5.23 17.11
N PRO A 184 8.47 -3.98 17.06
CA PRO A 184 7.46 -3.53 18.01
C PRO A 184 6.17 -4.36 17.99
N HIS A 185 5.92 -5.09 16.90
CA HIS A 185 4.70 -5.85 16.67
C HIS A 185 4.79 -7.32 17.10
N GLY A 186 5.92 -7.75 17.67
CA GLY A 186 6.15 -9.16 17.98
C GLY A 186 5.06 -9.80 18.85
N LYS A 187 4.59 -9.09 19.87
CA LYS A 187 3.50 -9.55 20.73
C LYS A 187 2.17 -9.65 19.98
N ALA A 188 1.81 -8.64 19.20
CA ALA A 188 0.57 -8.66 18.40
C ALA A 188 0.58 -9.82 17.39
N LEU A 189 1.73 -10.12 16.78
CA LEU A 189 1.90 -11.24 15.87
C LEU A 189 1.87 -12.62 16.56
N GLU A 190 2.22 -12.69 17.84
CA GLU A 190 2.17 -13.91 18.65
C GLU A 190 0.76 -14.18 19.18
N ASP A 191 0.07 -13.14 19.65
CA ASP A 191 -1.28 -13.23 20.21
C ASP A 191 -2.38 -13.40 19.13
N ALA A 192 -2.06 -13.12 17.86
CA ALA A 192 -3.01 -13.23 16.75
C ALA A 192 -3.44 -14.67 16.46
N SER A 193 -4.74 -14.88 16.24
CA SER A 193 -5.30 -16.17 15.79
C SER A 193 -4.70 -16.63 14.46
N SER A 194 -4.37 -15.67 13.59
CA SER A 194 -3.71 -15.90 12.31
C SER A 194 -2.60 -14.87 12.10
N ARG A 195 -1.35 -15.32 12.29
CA ARG A 195 -0.16 -14.47 12.12
C ARG A 195 -0.08 -13.85 10.71
N MET A 196 -0.48 -14.59 9.67
CA MET A 196 -0.42 -14.11 8.29
C MET A 196 -1.49 -13.06 7.98
N GLU A 197 -2.62 -13.08 8.69
CA GLU A 197 -3.65 -12.05 8.56
C GLU A 197 -3.26 -10.77 9.30
N GLN A 198 -2.61 -10.92 10.47
CA GLN A 198 -2.13 -9.82 11.30
C GLN A 198 -0.89 -9.12 10.71
N LEU A 199 0.01 -9.87 10.06
CA LEU A 199 1.28 -9.37 9.54
C LEU A 199 1.18 -8.08 8.69
N PRO A 200 0.32 -7.99 7.66
CA PRO A 200 0.20 -6.76 6.89
C PRO A 200 -0.40 -5.59 7.70
N ARG A 201 -1.23 -5.84 8.72
CA ARG A 201 -1.74 -4.78 9.61
C ARG A 201 -0.61 -4.18 10.45
N SER A 202 0.20 -5.04 11.06
CA SER A 202 1.39 -4.63 11.81
C SER A 202 2.41 -3.88 10.95
N LEU A 203 2.63 -4.32 9.71
CA LEU A 203 3.50 -3.58 8.78
C LEU A 203 2.91 -2.22 8.41
N TYR A 204 1.60 -2.15 8.15
CA TYR A 204 0.94 -0.91 7.82
C TYR A 204 1.10 0.14 8.92
N GLU A 205 0.98 -0.25 10.20
CA GLU A 205 1.20 0.67 11.32
C GLU A 205 2.61 1.30 11.28
N SER A 206 3.66 0.50 11.09
CA SER A 206 5.03 1.02 10.97
C SER A 206 5.23 1.87 9.71
N GLN A 207 4.60 1.49 8.60
CA GLN A 207 4.67 2.23 7.34
C GLN A 207 3.96 3.57 7.40
N ASP A 208 2.77 3.62 8.01
CA ASP A 208 1.98 4.83 8.19
C ASP A 208 2.71 5.84 9.06
N LEU A 209 3.29 5.39 10.18
CA LEU A 209 4.10 6.23 11.06
C LEU A 209 5.31 6.82 10.33
N LEU A 210 6.06 5.99 9.59
CA LEU A 210 7.22 6.46 8.84
C LEU A 210 6.81 7.41 7.70
N MET A 211 5.72 7.12 7.00
CA MET A 211 5.21 7.97 5.94
C MET A 211 4.76 9.33 6.46
N LEU A 212 4.03 9.37 7.58
CA LEU A 212 3.65 10.61 8.25
C LEU A 212 4.88 11.44 8.66
N GLU A 213 5.93 10.80 9.17
CA GLU A 213 7.17 11.50 9.50
C GLU A 213 7.83 12.12 8.27
N ILE A 214 7.89 11.37 7.16
CA ILE A 214 8.45 11.85 5.89
C ILE A 214 7.63 13.02 5.34
N VAL A 215 6.30 12.88 5.29
CA VAL A 215 5.39 13.94 4.83
C VAL A 215 5.53 15.19 5.68
N LYS A 216 5.56 15.05 7.00
CA LYS A 216 5.74 16.16 7.93
C LYS A 216 7.08 16.89 7.72
N LYS A 217 8.17 16.15 7.53
CA LYS A 217 9.50 16.76 7.26
C LYS A 217 9.59 17.38 5.87
N GLY A 218 8.87 16.82 4.90
CA GLY A 218 8.87 17.25 3.51
C GLY A 218 7.77 18.26 3.14
N SER A 219 6.95 18.70 4.09
CA SER A 219 5.71 19.44 3.78
C SER A 219 5.95 20.76 3.06
N ALA A 220 7.08 21.43 3.32
CA ALA A 220 7.49 22.63 2.60
C ALA A 220 7.62 22.47 1.07
N GLY A 221 7.71 21.23 0.57
CA GLY A 221 7.72 20.92 -0.86
C GLY A 221 6.33 20.75 -1.49
N ILE A 222 5.28 20.57 -0.68
CA ILE A 222 3.92 20.36 -1.16
C ILE A 222 3.41 21.64 -1.83
N LYS A 223 2.80 21.50 -3.02
CA LYS A 223 2.27 22.62 -3.80
C LYS A 223 0.89 23.05 -3.30
N SER A 224 0.40 24.17 -3.81
CA SER A 224 -0.85 24.79 -3.36
C SER A 224 -2.10 23.90 -3.52
N GLY A 225 -2.08 22.92 -4.44
CA GLY A 225 -3.15 21.93 -4.60
C GLY A 225 -3.16 20.81 -3.56
N GLY A 226 -2.17 20.76 -2.66
CA GLY A 226 -2.14 19.84 -1.52
C GLY A 226 -1.72 18.41 -1.86
N LEU A 227 -1.82 17.54 -0.85
CA LEU A 227 -1.43 16.13 -0.90
C LEU A 227 -2.59 15.27 -0.42
N VAL A 228 -2.93 14.21 -1.14
CA VAL A 228 -3.82 13.16 -0.64
C VAL A 228 -3.03 11.90 -0.36
N MET A 229 -3.20 11.37 0.85
CA MET A 229 -2.59 10.13 1.32
C MET A 229 -3.64 9.00 1.30
N LEU A 230 -3.44 8.01 0.44
CA LEU A 230 -4.21 6.76 0.40
C LEU A 230 -3.35 5.61 0.95
N GLY A 231 -3.54 5.33 2.24
CA GLY A 231 -2.84 4.26 2.96
C GLY A 231 -3.73 3.05 3.15
N GLY A 232 -3.19 1.84 3.02
CA GLY A 232 -3.93 0.62 3.28
C GLY A 232 -3.15 -0.65 3.04
N ILE A 233 -3.84 -1.77 2.87
CA ILE A 233 -3.22 -3.08 2.60
C ILE A 233 -3.61 -3.53 1.20
N GLN A 234 -2.63 -3.77 0.33
CA GLN A 234 -2.87 -4.40 -0.95
C GLN A 234 -3.05 -5.92 -0.78
N ILE A 235 -4.07 -6.49 -1.42
CA ILE A 235 -4.41 -7.90 -1.35
C ILE A 235 -4.31 -8.47 -2.76
N ASN A 236 -3.25 -9.24 -2.99
CA ASN A 236 -2.97 -9.84 -4.28
C ASN A 236 -3.59 -11.23 -4.39
N THR A 237 -4.12 -11.51 -5.56
CA THR A 237 -4.88 -12.72 -5.87
C THR A 237 -4.30 -13.45 -7.06
N ARG A 238 -4.79 -14.65 -7.32
CA ARG A 238 -4.34 -15.44 -8.47
C ARG A 238 -4.62 -14.73 -9.82
N PRO A 239 -3.93 -15.14 -10.91
CA PRO A 239 -4.24 -14.66 -12.24
C PRO A 239 -5.73 -14.77 -12.60
N ALA A 240 -6.24 -13.75 -13.30
CA ALA A 240 -7.65 -13.63 -13.70
C ALA A 240 -8.65 -13.56 -12.53
N THR A 241 -8.20 -13.18 -11.34
CA THR A 241 -9.05 -12.74 -10.22
C THR A 241 -8.77 -11.25 -9.96
N LEU A 242 -9.74 -10.53 -9.40
CA LEU A 242 -9.55 -9.11 -9.07
C LEU A 242 -8.64 -8.99 -7.85
N ASP A 243 -7.67 -8.09 -7.90
CA ASP A 243 -6.95 -7.65 -6.71
C ASP A 243 -7.80 -6.69 -5.89
N TYR A 244 -7.50 -6.64 -4.60
CA TYR A 244 -8.22 -5.84 -3.62
C TYR A 244 -7.27 -4.91 -2.86
N PHE A 245 -7.85 -3.94 -2.19
CA PHE A 245 -7.17 -3.03 -1.28
C PHE A 245 -8.05 -2.76 -0.07
N LEU A 246 -7.51 -2.90 1.14
CA LEU A 246 -8.17 -2.46 2.36
C LEU A 246 -7.71 -1.03 2.67
N PRO A 247 -8.51 0.01 2.37
CA PRO A 247 -8.15 1.38 2.72
C PRO A 247 -8.23 1.57 4.24
N MET A 248 -7.17 2.12 4.82
CA MET A 248 -7.05 2.42 6.25
C MET A 248 -6.80 3.91 6.51
N ARG A 249 -6.39 4.65 5.48
CA ARG A 249 -6.30 6.12 5.46
C ARG A 249 -6.74 6.64 4.11
N PHE A 250 -7.49 7.74 4.12
CA PHE A 250 -7.69 8.55 2.92
C PHE A 250 -7.79 10.04 3.27
N ASP A 251 -6.65 10.68 3.45
CA ASP A 251 -6.56 12.00 4.07
C ASP A 251 -6.12 13.06 3.06
N TYR A 252 -6.78 14.21 3.06
CA TYR A 252 -6.38 15.41 2.34
C TYR A 252 -5.60 16.35 3.26
N LEU A 253 -4.39 16.70 2.84
CA LEU A 253 -3.47 17.60 3.53
C LEU A 253 -3.28 18.88 2.71
N ASP A 254 -3.20 20.02 3.39
CA ASP A 254 -2.83 21.30 2.78
C ASP A 254 -1.33 21.37 2.43
N LYS A 255 -0.90 22.50 1.85
CA LYS A 255 0.49 22.73 1.45
C LYS A 255 1.46 22.87 2.64
N GLU A 256 0.94 23.12 3.84
CA GLU A 256 1.71 23.13 5.08
C GLU A 256 1.86 21.72 5.68
N GLY A 257 1.16 20.73 5.13
CA GLY A 257 1.12 19.35 5.60
C GLY A 257 0.15 19.14 6.77
N ASN A 258 -0.78 20.07 7.00
CA ASN A 258 -1.84 19.88 7.99
C ASN A 258 -2.97 19.05 7.40
N LEU A 259 -3.53 18.16 8.20
CA LEU A 259 -4.76 17.44 7.85
C LEU A 259 -5.92 18.43 7.70
N VAL A 260 -6.53 18.46 6.53
CA VAL A 260 -7.73 19.25 6.23
C VAL A 260 -8.99 18.39 6.37
N GLU A 261 -8.97 17.17 5.84
CA GLU A 261 -10.12 16.26 5.86
C GLU A 261 -9.69 14.80 5.77
N SER A 262 -10.35 13.93 6.53
CA SER A 262 -10.30 12.48 6.31
C SER A 262 -11.52 12.05 5.50
N MET A 263 -11.29 11.55 4.29
CA MET A 263 -12.28 11.35 3.23
C MET A 263 -12.78 9.90 3.13
N GLU A 264 -13.08 9.22 4.24
CA GLU A 264 -13.48 7.80 4.33
C GLU A 264 -13.98 7.13 3.02
N LEU A 265 -13.30 6.04 2.59
CA LEU A 265 -13.64 5.26 1.38
C LEU A 265 -14.61 4.10 1.65
N VAL A 266 -14.70 3.71 2.92
CA VAL A 266 -15.57 2.68 3.45
C VAL A 266 -16.23 3.31 4.66
N ALA A 267 -17.55 3.17 4.79
CA ALA A 267 -18.23 3.65 5.98
C ALA A 267 -17.61 2.96 7.21
N ALA A 268 -17.40 3.71 8.30
CA ALA A 268 -17.05 3.11 9.58
C ALA A 268 -18.08 2.02 9.92
N ASN A 269 -17.71 0.75 9.71
CA ASN A 269 -18.47 -0.36 10.24
C ASN A 269 -18.35 -0.22 11.76
N GLY A 270 -19.47 0.10 12.41
CA GLY A 270 -19.54 0.27 13.86
C GLY A 270 -18.83 -0.89 14.54
N CYS A 271 -17.77 -0.53 15.28
CA CYS A 271 -17.11 -1.42 16.23
C CYS A 271 -18.11 -1.83 17.31
#